data_AF-R7QCD7-F1
#
_entry.id   AF-R7QCD7-F1
#
_cell.length_a   1.000
_cell.length_b   1.000
_cell.length_c   1.000
_cell.angle_alpha   90.00
_cell.angle_beta   90.00
_cell.angle_gamma   90.00
#
_symmetry.space_group_name_H-M   'P 1'
#
loop_
_entity.id
_entity.type
_entity.pdbx_description
1 polymer ?
#
loop_
_entity_poly.entity_id
_entity_poly.type
_entity_poly.pdbx_seq_one_letter_code
_entity_poly.pdbx_strand_id
1 'polypeptide(L)'
;MSEASAGTNREGMGSLTWKSVRDRFKKLIADRRRKNKNNLNASGIIEVRGEKEVLLDDLLLEIDEHEESKRIEKEDRNAKERRLMEAGRLIRAQALQRHTNSGSSRGLDSAGEGAVDDEEISANAERRKNTSKRRRVLCDSDGEEKVLMIQDMEARREAEKKRLDLESRRLELEQKREQRQQEASERLAKAEERKILIEERKIGVEERKAEIDIEKRKEAIKERSSLVSVLTALCRKLND
;
A
#
# COMPACT_ATOMS: atom_id res chain seq x y z
N MET A 1 -56.56 28.70 16.83
CA MET A 1 -55.90 29.14 15.58
C MET A 1 -54.41 28.98 15.73
N SER A 2 -53.83 28.05 14.97
CA SER A 2 -52.43 27.97 14.49
C SER A 2 -52.04 26.51 14.33
N GLU A 3 -52.45 25.94 13.19
CA GLU A 3 -51.94 24.67 12.70
C GLU A 3 -50.63 24.96 11.95
N ALA A 4 -49.52 24.45 12.48
CA ALA A 4 -48.21 24.53 11.85
C ALA A 4 -48.14 23.50 10.71
N SER A 5 -48.27 24.02 9.49
CA SER A 5 -48.11 23.31 8.22
C SER A 5 -46.73 22.67 8.09
N ALA A 6 -46.68 21.34 8.19
CA ALA A 6 -45.51 20.54 7.84
C ALA A 6 -45.28 20.57 6.32
N GLY A 7 -44.36 21.43 5.88
CA GLY A 7 -43.87 21.48 4.51
C GLY A 7 -43.12 20.20 4.15
N THR A 8 -43.82 19.27 3.50
CA THR A 8 -43.19 18.11 2.85
C THR A 8 -42.61 18.57 1.52
N ASN A 9 -41.30 18.81 1.51
CA ASN A 9 -40.51 18.95 0.29
C ASN A 9 -40.52 17.62 -0.48
N ARG A 10 -41.56 17.40 -1.30
CA ARG A 10 -41.52 16.43 -2.41
C ARG A 10 -40.67 17.05 -3.52
N GLU A 11 -39.35 16.91 -3.39
CA GLU A 11 -38.44 17.14 -4.50
C GLU A 11 -38.73 16.12 -5.61
N GLY A 12 -38.78 16.62 -6.83
CA GLY A 12 -39.35 15.97 -7.98
C GLY A 12 -38.74 14.60 -8.30
N MET A 13 -39.60 13.73 -8.82
CA MET A 13 -39.24 12.52 -9.58
C MET A 13 -38.55 12.94 -10.90
N GLY A 14 -37.39 13.58 -10.80
CA GLY A 14 -36.44 13.67 -11.90
C GLY A 14 -35.92 12.27 -12.16
N SER A 15 -35.96 11.86 -13.44
CA SER A 15 -35.44 10.57 -13.94
C SER A 15 -34.19 10.13 -13.15
N LEU A 16 -34.27 8.96 -12.53
CA LEU A 16 -33.17 8.30 -11.80
C LEU A 16 -32.08 7.91 -12.80
N THR A 17 -31.35 8.90 -13.29
CA THR A 17 -30.15 8.67 -14.07
C THR A 17 -29.07 8.14 -13.15
N TRP A 18 -28.21 7.25 -13.67
CA TRP A 18 -27.06 6.71 -12.94
C TRP A 18 -26.19 7.81 -12.30
N LYS A 19 -26.05 8.95 -12.99
CA LYS A 19 -25.37 10.14 -12.46
C LYS A 19 -26.04 10.67 -11.19
N SER A 20 -27.37 10.83 -11.19
CA SER A 20 -28.12 11.30 -10.02
C SER A 20 -28.04 10.34 -8.82
N VAL A 21 -27.95 9.03 -9.07
CA VAL A 21 -27.80 8.00 -8.03
C VAL A 21 -26.40 8.09 -7.43
N ARG A 22 -25.38 8.18 -8.28
CA ARG A 22 -23.99 8.36 -7.86
C ARG A 22 -23.79 9.63 -7.04
N ASP A 23 -24.37 10.75 -7.46
CA ASP A 23 -24.23 12.03 -6.76
C ASP A 23 -24.95 12.00 -5.41
N ARG A 24 -26.13 11.37 -5.33
CA ARG A 24 -26.83 11.12 -4.05
C ARG A 24 -26.02 10.22 -3.12
N PHE A 25 -25.41 9.17 -3.64
CA PHE A 25 -24.55 8.27 -2.87
C PHE A 25 -23.29 8.98 -2.33
N LYS A 26 -22.62 9.79 -3.17
CA LYS A 26 -21.50 10.64 -2.73
C LYS A 26 -21.90 11.61 -1.63
N LYS A 27 -23.07 12.24 -1.75
CA LYS A 27 -23.61 13.15 -0.72
C LYS A 27 -23.84 12.40 0.60
N LEU A 28 -24.44 11.21 0.54
CA LEU A 28 -24.67 10.34 1.70
C LEU A 28 -23.35 10.01 2.42
N ILE A 29 -22.32 9.62 1.67
CA ILE A 29 -20.97 9.34 2.18
C ILE A 29 -20.37 10.59 2.86
N ALA A 30 -20.43 11.74 2.20
CA ALA A 30 -19.87 12.98 2.72
C ALA A 30 -20.55 13.42 4.02
N ASP A 31 -21.88 13.33 4.08
CA ASP A 31 -22.65 13.66 5.27
C ASP A 31 -22.33 12.69 6.42
N ARG A 32 -22.16 11.39 6.14
CA ARG A 32 -21.76 10.40 7.14
C ARG A 32 -20.34 10.62 7.67
N ARG A 33 -19.36 10.88 6.80
CA ARG A 33 -17.99 11.25 7.21
C ARG A 33 -17.97 12.49 8.10
N ARG A 34 -18.78 13.50 7.77
CA ARG A 34 -18.92 14.71 8.58
C ARG A 34 -19.52 14.40 9.96
N LYS A 35 -20.56 13.57 10.03
CA LYS A 35 -21.15 13.10 11.30
C LYS A 35 -20.15 12.30 12.13
N ASN A 36 -19.41 11.37 11.53
CA ASN A 36 -18.38 10.59 12.23
C ASN A 36 -17.28 11.48 12.79
N LYS A 37 -16.80 12.48 12.03
CA LYS A 37 -15.80 13.46 12.50
C LYS A 37 -16.33 14.30 13.67
N ASN A 38 -17.58 14.76 13.59
CA ASN A 38 -18.19 15.55 14.65
C ASN A 38 -18.44 14.71 15.91
N ASN A 39 -18.87 13.44 15.77
CA ASN A 39 -19.08 12.53 16.89
C ASN A 39 -17.76 12.10 17.56
N LEU A 40 -16.69 11.87 16.78
CA LEU A 40 -15.33 11.65 17.30
C LEU A 40 -14.84 12.84 18.14
N ASN A 41 -15.20 14.06 17.74
CA ASN A 41 -14.82 15.28 18.46
C ASN A 41 -15.74 15.61 19.66
N ALA A 42 -16.98 15.12 19.68
CA ALA A 42 -18.02 15.59 20.61
C ALA A 42 -18.36 14.63 21.75
N SER A 43 -17.97 13.35 21.71
CA SER A 43 -18.47 12.39 22.71
C SER A 43 -17.44 11.32 23.09
N GLY A 44 -17.05 11.33 24.38
CA GLY A 44 -16.51 10.15 25.07
C GLY A 44 -17.59 9.16 25.51
N ILE A 45 -18.85 9.36 25.10
CA ILE A 45 -20.00 8.52 25.45
C ILE A 45 -20.32 7.62 24.25
N ILE A 46 -20.35 6.31 24.52
CA ILE A 46 -20.67 5.26 23.55
C ILE A 46 -22.16 5.34 23.22
N GLU A 47 -22.49 6.02 22.12
CA GLU A 47 -23.84 5.95 21.53
C GLU A 47 -24.08 4.55 20.95
N VAL A 48 -25.22 3.95 21.30
CA VAL A 48 -25.70 2.71 20.71
C VAL A 48 -26.07 3.01 19.25
N ARG A 49 -25.23 2.56 18.31
CA ARG A 49 -25.48 2.71 16.87
C ARG A 49 -26.43 1.61 16.39
N GLY A 50 -27.38 1.97 15.51
CA GLY A 50 -28.23 1.00 14.83
C GLY A 50 -27.47 0.24 13.73
N GLU A 51 -28.04 -0.88 13.28
CA GLU A 51 -27.43 -1.75 12.25
C GLU A 51 -27.18 -1.01 10.93
N LYS A 52 -28.06 -0.08 10.56
CA LYS A 52 -27.92 0.76 9.36
C LYS A 52 -26.69 1.67 9.44
N GLU A 53 -26.46 2.26 10.61
CA GLU A 53 -25.30 3.10 10.87
C GLU A 53 -24.01 2.31 10.79
N VAL A 54 -24.00 1.08 11.33
CA VAL A 54 -22.87 0.15 11.25
C VAL A 54 -22.59 -0.20 9.79
N LEU A 55 -23.60 -0.59 9.02
CA LEU A 55 -23.43 -0.91 7.60
C LEU A 55 -22.88 0.26 6.78
N LEU A 56 -23.30 1.49 7.08
CA LEU A 56 -22.75 2.67 6.41
C LEU A 56 -21.29 2.94 6.79
N ASP A 57 -20.90 2.64 8.02
CA ASP A 57 -19.51 2.77 8.46
C ASP A 57 -18.63 1.69 7.82
N ASP A 58 -19.13 0.45 7.68
CA ASP A 58 -18.45 -0.65 6.99
C ASP A 58 -18.25 -0.33 5.50
N LEU A 59 -19.29 0.16 4.81
CA LEU A 59 -19.20 0.60 3.43
C LEU A 59 -18.21 1.76 3.23
N LEU A 60 -18.12 2.67 4.21
CA LEU A 60 -17.12 3.75 4.16
C LEU A 60 -15.70 3.20 4.28
N LEU A 61 -15.48 2.25 5.20
CA LEU A 61 -14.20 1.56 5.37
C LEU A 61 -13.77 0.89 4.07
N GLU A 62 -14.66 0.13 3.43
CA GLU A 62 -14.34 -0.58 2.19
C GLU A 62 -14.06 0.38 1.02
N ILE A 63 -14.76 1.51 0.94
CA ILE A 63 -14.46 2.56 -0.04
C ILE A 63 -13.08 3.17 0.20
N ASP A 64 -12.76 3.50 1.45
CA ASP A 64 -11.47 4.10 1.83
C ASP A 64 -10.31 3.13 1.54
N GLU A 65 -10.47 1.85 1.89
CA GLU A 65 -9.49 0.79 1.62
C GLU A 65 -9.26 0.60 0.11
N HIS A 66 -10.33 0.62 -0.68
CA HIS A 66 -10.23 0.50 -2.13
C HIS A 66 -9.60 1.74 -2.79
N GLU A 67 -9.93 2.95 -2.32
CA GLU A 67 -9.29 4.19 -2.78
C GLU A 67 -7.79 4.22 -2.43
N GLU A 68 -7.42 3.80 -1.23
CA GLU A 68 -6.02 3.72 -0.79
C GLU A 68 -5.25 2.65 -1.57
N SER A 69 -5.85 1.48 -1.81
CA SER A 69 -5.25 0.43 -2.64
C SER A 69 -4.94 0.92 -4.05
N LYS A 70 -5.88 1.66 -4.67
CA LYS A 70 -5.64 2.28 -5.99
C LYS A 70 -4.54 3.34 -5.96
N ARG A 71 -4.44 4.09 -4.87
CA ARG A 71 -3.39 5.10 -4.70
C ARG A 71 -2.02 4.43 -4.63
N ILE A 72 -1.87 3.39 -3.81
CA ILE A 72 -0.64 2.61 -3.68
C ILE A 72 -0.23 2.02 -5.03
N GLU A 73 -1.17 1.41 -5.76
CA GLU A 73 -0.90 0.84 -7.08
C GLU A 73 -0.39 1.90 -8.08
N LYS A 74 -0.99 3.10 -8.05
CA LYS A 74 -0.54 4.23 -8.88
C LYS A 74 0.84 4.73 -8.47
N GLU A 75 1.12 4.82 -7.17
CA GLU A 75 2.42 5.22 -6.65
C GLU A 75 3.52 4.21 -7.03
N ASP A 76 3.22 2.91 -6.95
CA ASP A 76 4.12 1.83 -7.40
C ASP A 76 4.39 1.88 -8.90
N ARG A 77 3.33 2.10 -9.72
CA ARG A 77 3.48 2.29 -11.16
C ARG A 77 4.39 3.49 -11.46
N ASN A 78 4.16 4.62 -10.80
CA ASN A 78 4.96 5.82 -10.96
C ASN A 78 6.41 5.63 -10.48
N ALA A 79 6.62 4.85 -9.41
CA ALA A 79 7.95 4.52 -8.91
C ALA A 79 8.72 3.64 -9.90
N LYS A 80 8.05 2.65 -10.50
CA LYS A 80 8.62 1.79 -11.55
C LYS A 80 8.99 2.61 -12.80
N GLU A 81 8.11 3.51 -13.22
CA GLU A 81 8.37 4.42 -14.34
C GLU A 81 9.58 5.32 -14.08
N ARG A 82 9.68 5.92 -12.88
CA ARG A 82 10.85 6.72 -12.49
C ARG A 82 12.15 5.93 -12.56
N ARG A 83 12.17 4.69 -12.04
CA ARG A 83 13.34 3.81 -12.12
C ARG A 83 13.75 3.51 -13.56
N LEU A 84 12.78 3.25 -14.44
CA LEU A 84 13.04 3.00 -15.87
C LEU A 84 13.59 4.26 -16.55
N MET A 85 13.06 5.44 -16.23
CA MET A 85 13.54 6.72 -16.77
C MET A 85 14.97 7.03 -16.33
N GLU A 86 15.30 6.78 -15.05
CA GLU A 86 16.66 6.93 -14.52
C GLU A 86 17.64 5.95 -15.16
N ALA A 87 17.27 4.67 -15.27
CA ALA A 87 18.07 3.67 -15.96
C ALA A 87 18.31 4.04 -17.44
N GLY A 88 17.26 4.48 -18.15
CA GLY A 88 17.36 4.95 -19.52
C GLY A 88 18.27 6.18 -19.66
N ARG A 89 18.23 7.11 -18.69
CA ARG A 89 19.14 8.27 -18.64
C ARG A 89 20.59 7.82 -18.47
N LEU A 90 20.87 6.85 -17.60
CA LEU A 90 22.21 6.31 -17.39
C LEU A 90 22.76 5.63 -18.66
N ILE A 91 21.95 4.81 -19.32
CA ILE A 91 22.33 4.15 -20.58
C ILE A 91 22.70 5.18 -21.65
N ARG A 92 21.89 6.22 -21.82
CA ARG A 92 22.18 7.31 -22.77
C ARG A 92 23.46 8.06 -22.42
N ALA A 93 23.66 8.39 -21.14
CA ALA A 93 24.88 9.06 -20.68
C ALA A 93 26.13 8.20 -20.94
N GLN A 94 26.05 6.89 -20.68
CA GLN A 94 27.15 5.96 -20.94
C GLN A 94 27.43 5.81 -22.45
N ALA A 95 26.40 5.79 -23.30
CA ALA A 95 26.55 5.74 -24.75
C ALA A 95 27.26 7.01 -25.28
N LEU A 96 26.88 8.19 -24.80
CA LEU A 96 27.53 9.46 -25.16
C LEU A 96 29.00 9.48 -24.73
N GLN A 97 29.32 9.04 -23.50
CA GLN A 97 30.70 8.92 -23.04
C GLN A 97 31.55 7.98 -23.90
N ARG A 98 30.97 6.87 -24.39
CA ARG A 98 31.66 5.96 -25.31
C ARG A 98 31.96 6.62 -26.64
N HIS A 99 31.05 7.43 -27.17
CA HIS A 99 31.27 8.17 -28.42
C HIS A 99 32.34 9.26 -28.28
N THR A 100 32.36 10.02 -27.18
CA THR A 100 33.39 11.04 -26.95
C THR A 100 34.77 10.42 -26.75
N ASN A 101 34.85 9.27 -26.08
CA ASN A 101 36.14 8.59 -25.84
C ASN A 101 36.65 7.80 -27.05
N SER A 102 35.76 7.38 -27.96
CA SER A 102 36.15 6.67 -29.20
C SER A 102 36.41 7.60 -30.39
N GLY A 103 35.92 8.84 -30.36
CA GLY A 103 36.16 9.83 -31.41
C GLY A 103 37.54 10.51 -31.39
N SER A 104 38.34 10.31 -30.32
CA SER A 104 39.66 10.94 -30.18
C SER A 104 40.82 10.13 -30.79
N SER A 105 40.57 8.94 -31.36
CA SER A 105 41.65 8.07 -31.89
C SER A 105 41.49 7.56 -33.32
N ARG A 106 40.44 7.95 -34.05
CA ARG A 106 40.30 7.59 -35.46
C ARG A 106 40.40 8.81 -36.35
N GLY A 107 41.65 9.03 -36.79
CA GLY A 107 41.96 9.88 -37.91
C GLY A 107 41.05 9.59 -39.08
N LEU A 108 40.57 10.69 -39.66
CA LEU A 108 40.19 10.80 -41.06
C LEU A 108 41.21 10.03 -41.90
N ASP A 109 40.76 9.02 -42.63
CA ASP A 109 41.23 8.80 -43.99
C ASP A 109 40.33 7.81 -44.74
N SER A 110 40.08 8.21 -45.98
CA SER A 110 39.64 7.41 -47.12
C SER A 110 38.14 7.13 -47.28
N ALA A 111 37.59 7.90 -48.22
CA ALA A 111 36.48 7.54 -49.08
C ALA A 111 36.63 6.14 -49.69
N GLY A 112 35.49 5.48 -49.92
CA GLY A 112 35.40 4.21 -50.62
C GLY A 112 33.96 3.73 -50.70
N GLU A 113 33.31 4.06 -51.82
CA GLU A 113 32.05 3.47 -52.27
C GLU A 113 32.18 1.94 -52.38
N GLY A 114 31.10 1.21 -52.10
CA GLY A 114 31.02 -0.23 -52.36
C GLY A 114 29.85 -0.90 -51.67
N ALA A 115 28.75 -1.06 -52.41
CA ALA A 115 27.64 -1.94 -52.07
C ALA A 115 27.98 -3.39 -52.48
N VAL A 116 27.78 -4.39 -51.61
CA VAL A 116 27.44 -5.80 -51.95
C VAL A 116 26.78 -6.51 -50.76
N ASP A 117 25.98 -7.52 -51.10
CA ASP A 117 24.95 -8.29 -50.40
C ASP A 117 25.35 -9.24 -49.25
N ASP A 118 24.28 -9.66 -48.56
CA ASP A 118 23.91 -10.92 -47.88
C ASP A 118 24.92 -12.02 -47.46
N GLU A 119 24.53 -12.64 -46.33
CA GLU A 119 24.86 -13.98 -45.80
C GLU A 119 26.34 -14.39 -45.62
N GLU A 120 26.77 -14.58 -44.36
CA GLU A 120 27.08 -15.93 -43.84
C GLU A 120 27.55 -15.89 -42.38
N ILE A 121 27.17 -16.96 -41.69
CA ILE A 121 27.55 -17.35 -40.34
C ILE A 121 28.99 -17.91 -40.35
N SER A 122 29.67 -17.81 -39.20
CA SER A 122 30.77 -18.70 -38.76
C SER A 122 32.21 -18.19 -38.94
N ALA A 123 32.86 -18.08 -37.79
CA ALA A 123 34.25 -18.45 -37.54
C ALA A 123 35.31 -18.07 -38.59
N ASN A 124 36.06 -17.00 -38.35
CA ASN A 124 37.53 -17.06 -38.20
C ASN A 124 38.16 -15.68 -38.00
N ALA A 125 39.44 -15.72 -37.62
CA ALA A 125 40.44 -14.65 -37.57
C ALA A 125 40.61 -13.99 -36.19
N GLU A 126 41.48 -14.49 -35.30
CA GLU A 126 42.90 -14.72 -35.57
C GLU A 126 43.46 -13.75 -36.62
N ARG A 127 43.58 -12.46 -36.26
CA ARG A 127 44.58 -11.51 -36.80
C ARG A 127 44.30 -10.10 -36.28
N ARG A 128 44.69 -9.83 -35.03
CA ARG A 128 45.14 -8.48 -34.63
C ARG A 128 46.45 -8.57 -33.86
N LYS A 129 47.45 -9.16 -34.52
CA LYS A 129 48.86 -8.83 -34.27
C LYS A 129 49.15 -7.47 -34.89
N ASN A 130 48.52 -6.41 -34.35
CA ASN A 130 49.02 -5.06 -34.59
C ASN A 130 49.98 -4.72 -33.45
N THR A 131 51.24 -4.97 -33.81
CA THR A 131 52.45 -4.45 -33.20
C THR A 131 52.36 -2.94 -33.04
N SER A 132 51.69 -2.47 -31.99
CA SER A 132 51.97 -1.15 -31.46
C SER A 132 53.41 -1.21 -30.97
N LYS A 133 54.32 -0.63 -31.77
CA LYS A 133 55.67 -0.31 -31.35
C LYS A 133 55.54 0.52 -30.08
N ARG A 134 55.62 -0.17 -28.93
CA ARG A 134 55.97 0.42 -27.65
C ARG A 134 57.29 1.13 -27.89
N ARG A 135 57.22 2.43 -28.21
CA ARG A 135 58.26 3.37 -27.84
C ARG A 135 58.45 3.12 -26.35
N ARG A 136 59.54 2.41 -25.99
CA ARG A 136 60.10 2.50 -24.65
C ARG A 136 60.51 3.96 -24.54
N VAL A 137 59.59 4.77 -24.07
CA VAL A 137 59.95 6.01 -23.41
C VAL A 137 60.70 5.51 -22.19
N LEU A 138 62.03 5.51 -22.29
CA LEU A 138 62.91 5.48 -21.14
C LEU A 138 62.60 6.78 -20.40
N CYS A 139 61.60 6.71 -19.51
CA CYS A 139 61.42 7.70 -18.47
C CYS A 139 62.57 7.44 -17.48
N ASP A 140 63.75 7.98 -17.77
CA ASP A 140 64.90 7.99 -16.88
C ASP A 140 64.66 9.02 -15.74
N SER A 141 63.56 8.84 -15.00
CA SER A 141 63.22 9.65 -13.84
C SER A 141 62.51 8.77 -12.82
N ASP A 142 63.30 8.10 -11.97
CA ASP A 142 62.85 7.33 -10.79
C ASP A 142 61.91 8.13 -9.84
N GLY A 143 61.79 9.44 -10.03
CA GLY A 143 60.86 10.32 -9.31
C GLY A 143 59.41 10.25 -9.83
N GLU A 144 59.20 10.16 -11.14
CA GLU A 144 57.85 10.20 -11.73
C GLU A 144 57.09 8.89 -11.50
N GLU A 145 57.78 7.75 -11.55
CA GLU A 145 57.19 6.44 -11.27
C GLU A 145 56.65 6.36 -9.84
N LYS A 146 57.39 6.91 -8.86
CA LYS A 146 56.97 6.95 -7.45
C LYS A 146 55.71 7.79 -7.26
N VAL A 147 55.61 8.93 -7.94
CA VAL A 147 54.40 9.79 -7.87
C VAL A 147 53.18 9.07 -8.43
N LEU A 148 53.31 8.40 -9.58
CA LEU A 148 52.22 7.62 -10.18
C LEU A 148 51.80 6.44 -9.29
N MET A 149 52.77 5.76 -8.64
CA MET A 149 52.47 4.67 -7.72
C MET A 149 51.72 5.16 -6.47
N ILE A 150 52.08 6.32 -5.92
CA ILE A 150 51.37 6.94 -4.79
C ILE A 150 49.94 7.29 -5.19
N GLN A 151 49.74 7.93 -6.35
CA GLN A 151 48.41 8.27 -6.86
C GLN A 151 47.53 7.03 -7.08
N ASP A 152 48.08 5.93 -7.62
CA ASP A 152 47.33 4.68 -7.80
C ASP A 152 46.94 4.06 -6.43
N MET A 153 47.85 4.09 -5.45
CA MET A 153 47.53 3.63 -4.10
C MET A 153 46.44 4.48 -3.43
N GLU A 154 46.48 5.80 -3.59
CA GLU A 154 45.44 6.70 -3.06
C GLU A 154 44.10 6.47 -3.76
N ALA A 155 44.09 6.34 -5.09
CA ALA A 155 42.89 6.03 -5.85
C ALA A 155 42.25 4.70 -5.43
N ARG A 156 43.07 3.66 -5.16
CA ARG A 156 42.58 2.38 -4.63
C ARG A 156 41.97 2.52 -3.25
N ARG A 157 42.63 3.26 -2.34
CA ARG A 157 42.09 3.53 -0.99
C ARG A 157 40.78 4.30 -1.04
N GLU A 158 40.66 5.29 -1.91
CA GLU A 158 39.41 6.03 -2.10
C GLU A 158 38.30 5.15 -2.68
N ALA A 159 38.62 4.29 -3.64
CA ALA A 159 37.66 3.37 -4.22
C ALA A 159 37.15 2.35 -3.18
N GLU A 160 38.05 1.83 -2.35
CA GLU A 160 37.70 0.92 -1.25
C GLU A 160 36.85 1.61 -0.19
N LYS A 161 37.19 2.84 0.19
CA LYS A 161 36.37 3.65 1.11
C LYS A 161 34.95 3.85 0.56
N LYS A 162 34.82 4.25 -0.71
CA LYS A 162 33.51 4.41 -1.37
C LYS A 162 32.72 3.09 -1.40
N ARG A 163 33.41 1.96 -1.60
CA ARG A 163 32.78 0.63 -1.57
C ARG A 163 32.23 0.31 -0.17
N LEU A 164 33.03 0.55 0.87
CA LEU A 164 32.61 0.36 2.26
C LEU A 164 31.43 1.27 2.62
N ASP A 165 31.47 2.55 2.24
CA ASP A 165 30.39 3.49 2.49
C ASP A 165 29.06 3.05 1.83
N LEU A 166 29.13 2.53 0.60
CA LEU A 166 27.96 1.98 -0.09
C LEU A 166 27.43 0.71 0.58
N GLU A 167 28.32 -0.14 1.08
CA GLU A 167 27.95 -1.37 1.79
C GLU A 167 27.30 -1.06 3.15
N SER A 168 27.85 -0.12 3.93
CA SER A 168 27.23 0.38 5.15
C SER A 168 25.85 0.97 4.89
N ARG A 169 25.71 1.82 3.86
CA ARG A 169 24.41 2.40 3.49
C ARG A 169 23.40 1.34 3.04
N ARG A 170 23.85 0.28 2.36
CA ARG A 170 23.00 -0.85 1.98
C ARG A 170 22.48 -1.58 3.22
N LEU A 171 23.35 -1.86 4.18
CA LEU A 171 22.98 -2.52 5.44
C LEU A 171 21.99 -1.68 6.26
N GLU A 172 22.19 -0.35 6.34
CA GLU A 172 21.25 0.55 7.02
C GLU A 172 19.85 0.53 6.38
N LEU A 173 19.78 0.51 5.04
CA LEU A 173 18.51 0.43 4.32
C LEU A 173 17.80 -0.91 4.54
N GLU A 174 18.57 -1.99 4.65
CA GLU A 174 18.07 -3.33 4.94
C GLU A 174 17.51 -3.42 6.37
N GLN A 175 18.25 -2.94 7.37
CA GLN A 175 17.78 -2.83 8.75
C GLN A 175 16.51 -1.98 8.86
N LYS A 176 16.46 -0.83 8.18
CA LYS A 176 15.27 0.03 8.17
C LYS A 176 14.08 -0.60 7.46
N ARG A 177 14.33 -1.52 6.51
CA ARG A 177 13.26 -2.30 5.88
C ARG A 177 12.73 -3.36 6.83
N GLU A 178 13.62 -4.07 7.52
CA GLU A 178 13.27 -5.07 8.52
C GLU A 178 12.50 -4.47 9.69
N GLN A 179 12.94 -3.34 10.24
CA GLN A 179 12.21 -2.61 11.29
C GLN A 179 10.78 -2.24 10.85
N ARG A 180 10.60 -1.74 9.62
CA ARG A 180 9.27 -1.44 9.09
C ARG A 180 8.40 -2.69 8.94
N GLN A 181 9.00 -3.84 8.59
CA GLN A 181 8.29 -5.11 8.52
C GLN A 181 7.89 -5.60 9.91
N GLN A 182 8.79 -5.50 10.89
CA GLN A 182 8.51 -5.83 12.29
C GLN A 182 7.39 -4.94 12.85
N GLU A 183 7.49 -3.62 12.71
CA GLU A 183 6.44 -2.69 13.11
C GLU A 183 5.10 -2.98 12.44
N ALA A 184 5.10 -3.34 11.15
CA ALA A 184 3.88 -3.72 10.44
C ALA A 184 3.28 -5.02 11.01
N SER A 185 4.11 -6.05 11.27
CA SER A 185 3.65 -7.29 11.90
C SER A 185 3.12 -7.08 13.32
N GLU A 186 3.76 -6.23 14.12
CA GLU A 186 3.28 -5.88 15.45
C GLU A 186 1.95 -5.13 15.42
N ARG A 187 1.76 -4.24 14.43
CA ARG A 187 0.47 -3.54 14.25
C ARG A 187 -0.64 -4.50 13.88
N LEU A 188 -0.36 -5.49 13.03
CA LEU A 188 -1.31 -6.53 12.68
C LEU A 188 -1.66 -7.41 13.89
N ALA A 189 -0.66 -7.88 14.63
CA ALA A 189 -0.87 -8.66 15.85
C ALA A 189 -1.72 -7.90 16.89
N LYS A 190 -1.43 -6.62 17.13
CA LYS A 190 -2.24 -5.77 18.02
C LYS A 190 -3.67 -5.56 17.52
N ALA A 191 -3.88 -5.54 16.20
CA ALA A 191 -5.23 -5.44 15.62
C ALA A 191 -6.01 -6.75 15.82
N GLU A 192 -5.35 -7.90 15.64
CA GLU A 192 -5.92 -9.23 15.89
C GLU A 192 -6.28 -9.42 17.36
N GLU A 193 -5.39 -9.05 18.29
CA GLU A 193 -5.67 -9.07 19.73
C GLU A 193 -6.90 -8.23 20.10
N ARG A 194 -7.03 -7.03 19.52
CA ARG A 194 -8.21 -6.17 19.73
C ARG A 194 -9.47 -6.81 19.18
N LYS A 195 -9.39 -7.49 18.03
CA LYS A 195 -10.52 -8.19 17.42
C LYS A 195 -10.99 -9.33 18.32
N ILE A 196 -10.07 -10.14 18.82
CA ILE A 196 -10.35 -11.24 19.76
C ILE A 196 -11.05 -10.68 21.01
N LEU A 197 -10.53 -9.60 21.60
CA LEU A 197 -11.12 -8.99 22.79
C LEU A 197 -12.54 -8.44 22.55
N ILE A 198 -12.82 -7.92 21.35
CA ILE A 198 -14.17 -7.49 20.97
C ILE A 198 -15.09 -8.70 20.80
N GLU A 199 -14.62 -9.78 20.18
CA GLU A 199 -15.38 -11.02 20.02
C GLU A 199 -15.71 -11.68 21.37
N GLU A 200 -14.74 -11.76 22.29
CA GLU A 200 -14.98 -12.24 23.66
C GLU A 200 -16.04 -11.41 24.39
N ARG A 201 -16.00 -10.08 24.24
CA ARG A 201 -17.03 -9.20 24.81
C ARG A 201 -18.40 -9.44 24.18
N LYS A 202 -18.47 -9.69 22.88
CA LYS A 202 -19.72 -10.02 22.18
C LYS A 202 -20.31 -11.32 22.71
N ILE A 203 -19.49 -12.37 22.81
CA ILE A 203 -19.89 -13.66 23.38
C ILE A 203 -20.44 -13.48 24.79
N GLY A 204 -19.74 -12.76 25.68
CA GLY A 204 -20.22 -12.52 27.04
C GLY A 204 -21.52 -11.72 27.12
N VAL A 205 -21.80 -10.82 26.16
CA VAL A 205 -23.09 -10.13 26.07
C VAL A 205 -24.19 -11.06 25.57
N GLU A 206 -23.91 -11.92 24.61
CA GLU A 206 -24.86 -12.92 24.11
C GLU A 206 -25.22 -13.96 25.18
N GLU A 207 -24.25 -14.42 25.95
CA GLU A 207 -24.47 -15.32 27.10
C GLU A 207 -25.41 -14.68 28.13
N ARG A 208 -25.15 -13.44 28.54
CA ARG A 208 -26.04 -12.70 29.46
C ARG A 208 -27.44 -12.51 28.91
N LYS A 209 -27.59 -12.26 27.61
CA LYS A 209 -28.91 -12.18 26.96
C LYS A 209 -29.62 -13.53 27.02
N ALA A 210 -28.92 -14.62 26.73
CA ALA A 210 -29.48 -15.97 26.81
C ALA A 210 -29.91 -16.33 28.23
N GLU A 211 -29.14 -15.94 29.26
CA GLU A 211 -29.52 -16.12 30.67
C GLU A 211 -30.82 -15.39 31.02
N ILE A 212 -30.94 -14.11 30.63
CA ILE A 212 -32.15 -13.31 30.84
C ILE A 212 -33.35 -13.95 30.12
N ASP A 213 -33.17 -14.44 28.90
CA ASP A 213 -34.24 -15.09 28.15
C ASP A 213 -34.68 -16.42 28.78
N ILE A 214 -33.73 -17.19 29.34
CA ILE A 214 -34.04 -18.40 30.11
C ILE A 214 -34.83 -18.05 31.37
N GLU A 215 -34.46 -16.99 32.08
CA GLU A 215 -35.14 -16.54 33.30
C GLU A 215 -36.58 -16.08 32.99
N LYS A 216 -36.77 -15.24 31.97
CA LYS A 216 -38.10 -14.83 31.49
C LYS A 216 -38.97 -16.02 31.10
N ARG A 217 -38.40 -17.04 30.44
CA ARG A 217 -39.12 -18.27 30.10
C ARG A 217 -39.55 -19.04 31.35
N LYS A 218 -38.69 -19.12 32.37
CA LYS A 218 -39.03 -19.77 33.66
C LYS A 218 -40.16 -19.02 34.37
N GLU A 219 -40.14 -17.69 34.37
CA GLU A 219 -41.22 -16.86 34.94
C GLU A 219 -42.55 -17.09 34.21
N ALA A 220 -42.55 -17.03 32.86
CA ALA A 220 -43.73 -17.29 32.06
C ALA A 220 -44.32 -18.70 32.30
N ILE A 221 -43.47 -19.72 32.50
CA ILE A 221 -43.92 -21.08 32.86
C ILE A 221 -44.56 -21.10 34.24
N LYS A 222 -44.00 -20.39 35.23
CA LYS A 222 -44.57 -20.28 36.58
C LYS A 222 -45.93 -19.59 36.56
N GLU A 223 -46.07 -18.47 35.83
CA GLU A 223 -47.34 -17.76 35.67
C GLU A 223 -48.40 -18.63 35.01
N ARG A 224 -48.04 -19.33 33.92
CA ARG A 224 -48.94 -20.27 33.25
C ARG A 224 -49.38 -21.39 34.19
N SER A 225 -48.46 -21.94 34.98
CA SER A 225 -48.76 -22.97 35.98
C SER A 225 -49.75 -22.46 37.04
N SER A 226 -49.56 -21.23 37.53
CA SER A 226 -50.47 -20.57 38.47
C SER A 226 -51.88 -20.40 37.88
N LEU A 227 -51.99 -19.91 36.64
CA LEU A 227 -53.27 -19.74 35.95
C LEU A 227 -54.00 -21.08 35.75
N VAL A 228 -53.27 -22.13 35.37
CA VAL A 228 -53.83 -23.49 35.22
C VAL A 228 -54.38 -24.00 36.55
N SER A 229 -53.68 -23.76 37.66
CA SER A 229 -54.15 -24.12 39.00
C SER A 229 -55.46 -23.40 39.37
N VAL A 230 -55.54 -22.09 39.10
CA VAL A 230 -56.76 -21.29 39.35
C VAL A 230 -57.93 -21.79 38.50
N LEU A 231 -57.72 -22.01 37.20
CA LEU A 231 -58.74 -22.55 36.30
C LEU A 231 -59.23 -23.92 36.75
N THR A 232 -58.31 -24.80 37.16
CA THR A 232 -58.65 -26.13 37.68
C THR A 232 -59.52 -26.03 38.93
N ALA A 233 -59.23 -25.12 39.85
CA ALA A 233 -60.02 -24.89 41.05
C ALA A 233 -61.43 -24.35 40.73
N LEU A 234 -61.55 -23.43 39.76
CA LEU A 234 -62.84 -22.93 39.29
C LEU A 234 -63.69 -24.02 38.65
N CYS A 235 -63.10 -24.87 37.80
CA CYS A 235 -63.80 -25.99 37.19
C CYS A 235 -64.33 -26.98 38.23
N ARG A 236 -63.60 -27.22 39.33
CA ARG A 236 -64.09 -28.05 40.44
C ARG A 236 -65.31 -27.42 41.10
N LYS A 237 -65.26 -26.12 41.42
CA LYS A 237 -66.38 -25.39 42.04
C LYS A 237 -67.65 -25.31 41.20
N LEU A 238 -67.55 -25.42 39.87
CA LEU A 238 -68.70 -25.39 38.96
C LEU A 238 -69.36 -26.76 38.79
N ASN A 239 -68.66 -27.84 39.15
CA ASN A 239 -69.16 -29.21 39.04
C ASN A 239 -69.74 -29.76 40.35
N ASP A 240 -69.56 -29.03 41.46
CA ASP A 240 -70.20 -29.28 42.77
C ASP A 240 -71.49 -28.46 42.89
#